data_AF-A0AAU7CF61-F1
#
_entry.id   AF-A0AAU7CF61-F1
#
_cell.length_a   1.000
_cell.length_b   1.000
_cell.length_c   1.000
_cell.angle_alpha   90.00
_cell.angle_beta   90.00
_cell.angle_gamma   90.00
#
_symmetry.space_group_name_H-M   'P 1'
#
loop_
_entity.id
_entity.type
_entity.pdbx_description
1 polymer ?
#
loop_
_entity_poly.entity_id
_entity_poly.type
_entity_poly.pdbx_seq_one_letter_code
_entity_poly.pdbx_strand_id
1 'polypeptide(L)'
;MLTGFSVQSRLLPYLEQAAVYDSINFSIESNLPGYFPKGNGTAASTRVAVFFCPSDPETRGIGYAPISYRASAGTCDEGESNETGAFVHPKRTLKPADFLDGLSSTLAFSEKPIGFSAQQELRLFATGFN
;
A
#
# COMPACT_ATOMS: atom_id res chain seq x y z
N MET A 1 -8.63 -2.60 18.54
CA MET A 1 -7.71 -1.50 18.21
C MET A 1 -7.32 -1.67 16.75
N LEU A 2 -8.12 -1.10 15.84
CA LEU A 2 -7.93 -1.22 14.40
C LEU A 2 -7.01 -0.08 13.97
N THR A 3 -5.69 -0.28 14.02
CA THR A 3 -4.78 0.80 13.60
C THR A 3 -4.99 1.05 12.10
N GLY A 4 -5.71 2.12 11.75
CA GLY A 4 -6.09 2.47 10.37
C GLY A 4 -4.93 2.97 9.49
N PHE A 5 -3.69 2.61 9.83
CA PHE A 5 -2.49 3.05 9.12
C PHE A 5 -1.99 1.96 8.17
N SER A 6 -1.51 2.40 7.01
CA SER A 6 -1.02 1.52 5.96
C SER A 6 0.35 0.93 6.29
N VAL A 7 0.68 -0.19 5.64
CA VAL A 7 2.00 -0.84 5.72
C VAL A 7 3.11 0.13 5.28
N GLN A 8 2.83 0.94 4.26
CA GLN A 8 3.73 1.94 3.70
C GLN A 8 4.16 2.96 4.77
N SER A 9 3.24 3.38 5.65
CA SER A 9 3.55 4.28 6.76
C SER A 9 4.57 3.68 7.72
N ARG A 10 4.53 2.36 7.93
CA ARG A 10 5.47 1.65 8.82
C ARG A 10 6.81 1.33 8.14
N LEU A 11 6.88 1.38 6.81
CA LEU A 11 8.10 1.10 6.04
C LEU A 11 9.03 2.31 5.94
N LEU A 12 8.51 3.53 6.13
CA LEU A 12 9.25 4.80 5.99
C LEU A 12 10.62 4.83 6.69
N PRO A 13 10.80 4.36 7.95
CA PRO A 13 12.11 4.39 8.60
C PRO A 13 13.18 3.54 7.90
N TYR A 14 12.76 2.49 7.20
CA TYR A 14 13.64 1.59 6.46
C TYR A 14 13.94 2.07 5.04
N LEU A 15 13.35 3.20 4.62
CA LEU A 15 13.48 3.81 3.30
C LEU A 15 14.15 5.19 3.37
N GLU A 16 14.86 5.48 4.46
CA GLU A 16 15.44 6.80 4.73
C GLU A 16 14.39 7.94 4.78
N GLN A 17 13.12 7.60 5.04
CA GLN A 17 12.02 8.55 5.19
C GLN A 17 11.63 8.74 6.66
N ALA A 18 12.62 8.72 7.57
CA ALA A 18 12.39 8.86 9.01
C ALA A 18 11.68 10.17 9.37
N ALA A 19 12.05 11.29 8.74
CA ALA A 19 11.37 12.57 8.96
C ALA A 19 9.87 12.55 8.63
N VAL A 20 9.47 11.80 7.59
CA VAL A 20 8.06 11.61 7.24
C VAL A 20 7.39 10.73 8.28
N TYR A 21 8.05 9.65 8.71
CA TYR A 21 7.55 8.78 9.78
C TYR A 21 7.27 9.55 11.07
N ASP A 22 8.22 10.37 11.52
CA ASP A 22 8.14 11.14 12.76
C ASP A 22 7.05 12.24 12.69
N SER A 23 6.68 12.66 11.48
CA SER A 23 5.58 13.61 11.27
C SER A 23 4.17 12.98 11.38
N ILE A 24 4.08 11.64 11.43
CA ILE A 24 2.80 10.92 11.54
C ILE A 24 2.40 10.81 13.02
N ASN A 25 1.26 11.37 13.36
CA ASN A 25 0.61 11.15 14.64
C ASN A 25 -0.20 9.85 14.63
N PHE A 26 0.41 8.76 15.09
CA PHE A 26 -0.20 7.43 15.19
C PHE A 26 -1.32 7.33 16.23
N SER A 27 -1.48 8.32 17.12
CA SER A 27 -2.59 8.35 18.09
C SER A 27 -3.89 8.85 17.48
N ILE A 28 -3.85 9.44 16.28
CA ILE A 28 -5.05 9.92 15.57
C ILE A 28 -5.35 8.98 14.41
N GLU A 29 -6.15 7.96 14.68
CA GLU A 29 -6.59 6.98 13.69
C GLU A 29 -7.74 7.54 12.83
N SER A 30 -7.80 7.13 11.57
CA SER A 30 -9.00 7.32 10.75
C SER A 30 -9.87 6.08 10.80
N ASN A 31 -11.16 6.28 11.06
CA ASN A 31 -12.16 5.21 10.98
C ASN A 31 -12.84 5.15 9.60
N LEU A 32 -12.45 6.03 8.66
CA LEU A 32 -13.06 6.12 7.33
C LEU A 32 -12.00 5.88 6.24
N PRO A 33 -12.21 4.89 5.35
CA PRO A 33 -11.34 4.66 4.21
C PRO A 33 -11.22 5.92 3.36
N GLY A 34 -9.99 6.33 3.04
CA GLY A 34 -9.74 7.51 2.19
C GLY A 34 -9.87 8.88 2.87
N TYR A 35 -10.15 8.91 4.17
CA TYR A 35 -10.13 10.14 4.96
C TYR A 35 -8.92 10.11 5.90
N PHE A 36 -8.06 11.13 5.87
CA PHE A 36 -7.00 11.28 6.86
C PHE A 36 -7.36 12.41 7.83
N PRO A 37 -7.21 12.21 9.15
CA PRO A 37 -7.49 13.25 10.12
C PRO A 37 -6.55 14.43 9.89
N LYS A 38 -7.03 15.66 10.14
CA LYS A 38 -6.29 16.91 9.86
C LYS A 38 -4.86 16.93 10.41
N GLY A 39 -4.60 16.22 11.51
CA GLY A 39 -3.26 16.10 12.11
C GLY A 39 -2.21 15.37 11.25
N ASN A 40 -2.64 14.51 10.31
CA ASN A 40 -1.74 13.72 9.46
C ASN A 40 -1.77 14.14 7.98
N GLY A 41 -2.42 15.27 7.65
CA GLY A 41 -2.58 15.73 6.27
C GLY A 41 -1.25 15.91 5.53
N THR A 42 -0.27 16.55 6.18
CA THR A 42 1.07 16.77 5.60
C THR A 42 1.77 15.45 5.24
N ALA A 43 1.79 14.49 6.17
CA ALA A 43 2.38 13.18 5.94
C ALA A 43 1.65 12.42 4.82
N ALA A 44 0.31 12.47 4.81
CA ALA A 44 -0.52 11.81 3.80
C ALA A 44 -0.37 12.42 2.39
N SER A 45 -0.02 13.71 2.29
CA SER A 45 0.25 14.39 1.00
C SER A 45 1.71 14.30 0.57
N THR A 46 2.61 13.82 1.43
CA THR A 46 4.04 13.71 1.13
C THR A 46 4.29 12.56 0.15
N ARG A 47 4.89 12.88 -1.00
CA ARG A 47 5.22 11.89 -2.04
C ARG A 47 6.57 11.24 -1.74
N VAL A 48 6.55 9.93 -1.59
CA VAL A 48 7.75 9.11 -1.41
C VAL A 48 8.01 8.34 -2.70
N ALA A 49 9.15 8.59 -3.34
CA ALA A 49 9.46 8.12 -4.70
C ALA A 49 9.28 6.62 -4.90
N VAL A 50 9.70 5.82 -3.91
CA VAL A 50 9.65 4.37 -3.97
C VAL A 50 8.24 3.77 -3.91
N PHE A 51 7.20 4.56 -3.59
CA PHE A 51 5.83 4.06 -3.52
C PHE A 51 5.03 4.16 -4.82
N PHE A 52 5.54 4.86 -5.84
CA PHE A 52 4.89 4.96 -7.14
C PHE A 52 5.74 4.35 -8.24
N CYS A 53 5.08 3.74 -9.22
CA CYS A 53 5.75 3.17 -10.37
C CYS A 53 6.05 4.30 -11.39
N PRO A 54 7.30 4.44 -11.89
CA PRO A 54 7.64 5.47 -12.87
C PRO A 54 6.86 5.38 -14.19
N SER A 55 6.38 4.19 -14.56
CA SER A 55 5.58 3.96 -15.77
C SER A 55 4.08 4.15 -15.58
N ASP A 56 3.61 4.38 -14.35
CA ASP A 56 2.19 4.61 -14.08
C ASP A 56 1.80 6.02 -14.57
N PRO A 57 0.93 6.15 -15.58
CA PRO A 57 0.54 7.45 -16.14
C PRO A 57 -0.26 8.30 -15.14
N GLU A 58 -0.85 7.67 -14.12
CA GLU A 58 -1.80 8.29 -13.19
C GLU A 58 -1.19 8.57 -11.81
N THR A 59 0.09 8.94 -11.75
CA THR A 59 0.77 9.38 -10.50
C THR A 59 0.36 10.79 -10.03
N ARG A 60 -0.60 11.43 -10.70
CA ARG A 60 -1.18 12.72 -10.30
C ARG A 60 -2.27 12.52 -9.25
N GLY A 61 -1.87 12.11 -8.04
CA GLY A 61 -2.79 12.09 -6.90
C GLY A 61 -3.33 13.49 -6.57
N ILE A 62 -4.63 13.59 -6.30
CA ILE A 62 -5.31 14.81 -5.83
C ILE A 62 -5.55 14.66 -4.33
N GLY A 63 -5.05 15.61 -3.53
CA GLY A 63 -5.17 15.61 -2.07
C GLY A 63 -4.09 14.80 -1.36
N TYR A 64 -4.03 13.48 -1.60
CA TYR A 64 -3.06 12.58 -0.95
C TYR A 64 -2.05 12.00 -1.95
N ALA A 65 -0.88 11.62 -1.45
CA ALA A 65 0.15 10.98 -2.25
C ALA A 65 -0.35 9.59 -2.71
N PRO A 66 -0.31 9.29 -4.01
CA PRO A 66 -0.77 8.01 -4.50
C PRO A 66 0.28 6.92 -4.28
N ILE A 67 -0.16 5.66 -4.33
CA ILE A 67 0.69 4.48 -4.25
C ILE A 67 0.35 3.51 -5.39
N SER A 68 1.37 3.06 -6.12
CA SER A 68 1.22 2.04 -7.17
C SER A 68 1.50 0.63 -6.61
N TYR A 69 2.25 0.52 -5.51
CA TYR A 69 2.60 -0.77 -4.90
C TYR A 69 1.67 -1.14 -3.73
N ARG A 70 0.98 -2.28 -3.84
CA ARG A 70 0.05 -2.83 -2.85
C ARG A 70 0.68 -4.02 -2.14
N ALA A 71 0.61 -4.04 -0.81
CA ALA A 71 1.09 -5.16 -0.01
C ALA A 71 0.22 -6.40 -0.25
N SER A 72 0.84 -7.58 -0.32
CA SER A 72 0.12 -8.84 -0.42
C SER A 72 -0.55 -9.17 0.91
N ALA A 73 -1.88 -9.30 0.88
CA ALA A 73 -2.68 -9.76 2.01
C ALA A 73 -2.80 -11.30 2.08
N GLY A 74 -2.17 -12.03 1.14
CA GLY A 74 -2.27 -13.48 1.01
C GLY A 74 -3.60 -13.93 0.42
N THR A 75 -4.01 -15.15 0.74
CA THR A 75 -5.29 -15.70 0.31
C THR A 75 -6.42 -14.99 1.06
N CYS A 76 -7.19 -14.16 0.38
CA CYS A 76 -8.47 -13.67 0.86
C CYS A 76 -9.57 -14.51 0.21
N ASP A 77 -10.31 -15.28 1.00
CA ASP A 77 -11.61 -15.80 0.55
C ASP A 77 -12.66 -14.73 0.90
N GLU A 78 -13.49 -14.36 -0.07
CA GLU A 78 -14.53 -13.34 0.10
C GLU A 78 -15.48 -13.74 1.25
N GLY A 79 -15.26 -13.20 2.44
CA GLY A 79 -16.07 -13.45 3.65
C GLY A 79 -15.36 -14.17 4.79
N GLU A 80 -14.14 -14.69 4.59
CA GLU A 80 -13.35 -15.36 5.62
C GLU A 80 -12.18 -14.49 6.07
N SER A 81 -12.03 -14.29 7.38
CA SER A 81 -10.92 -13.56 8.00
C SER A 81 -9.56 -14.29 7.94
N ASN A 82 -9.43 -15.31 7.08
CA ASN A 82 -8.26 -16.18 6.96
C ASN A 82 -7.22 -15.63 5.99
N GLU A 83 -6.94 -14.33 6.11
CA GLU A 83 -5.88 -13.66 5.36
C GLU A 83 -4.52 -14.24 5.79
N THR A 84 -3.84 -14.94 4.88
CA THR A 84 -2.58 -15.64 5.17
C THR A 84 -1.34 -14.76 5.02
N GLY A 85 -1.51 -13.53 4.51
CA GLY A 85 -0.42 -12.62 4.19
C GLY A 85 0.35 -12.10 5.39
N ALA A 86 1.56 -11.63 5.11
CA ALA A 86 2.49 -11.12 6.11
C ALA A 86 2.08 -9.76 6.70
N PHE A 87 1.30 -8.98 5.94
CA PHE A 87 1.03 -7.56 6.20
C PHE A 87 -0.43 -7.27 6.61
N VAL A 88 -1.12 -8.26 7.18
CA VAL A 88 -2.54 -8.18 7.54
C VAL A 88 -2.70 -7.63 8.95
N HIS A 89 -2.66 -6.31 9.11
CA HIS A 89 -2.86 -5.68 10.41
C HIS A 89 -4.36 -5.49 10.73
N PRO A 90 -4.86 -5.74 11.96
CA PRO A 90 -4.15 -6.17 13.18
C PRO A 90 -4.05 -7.69 13.36
N LYS A 91 -4.61 -8.48 12.45
CA LYS A 91 -4.84 -9.91 12.68
C LYS A 91 -3.56 -10.73 12.68
N ARG A 92 -2.57 -10.34 11.87
CA ARG A 92 -1.32 -11.09 11.71
C ARG A 92 -0.16 -10.16 11.36
N THR A 93 0.93 -10.31 12.09
CA THR A 93 2.23 -9.69 11.75
C THR A 93 3.26 -10.78 11.81
N LEU A 94 3.74 -11.20 10.63
CA LEU A 94 4.79 -12.21 10.52
C LEU A 94 6.16 -11.55 10.61
N LYS A 95 7.07 -12.21 11.32
CA LYS A 95 8.50 -11.89 11.33
C LYS A 95 9.20 -12.65 10.20
N PRO A 96 10.34 -12.17 9.71
CA PRO A 96 11.17 -12.93 8.75
C PRO A 96 11.44 -14.39 9.15
N ALA A 97 11.57 -14.66 10.45
CA ALA A 97 11.78 -16.02 10.98
C ALA A 97 10.56 -16.93 10.88
N ASP A 98 9.36 -16.39 10.66
CA ASP A 98 8.12 -17.17 10.51
C ASP A 98 8.01 -17.78 9.09
N PHE A 99 8.86 -17.35 8.15
CA PHE A 99 8.96 -17.90 6.80
C PHE A 99 9.99 -19.02 6.80
N LEU A 100 9.52 -20.25 7.01
CA LEU A 100 10.37 -21.44 7.15
C LEU A 100 11.16 -21.77 5.87
N ASP A 101 10.63 -21.37 4.71
CA ASP A 101 11.24 -21.50 3.39
C ASP A 101 12.10 -20.28 3.00
N GLY A 102 12.24 -19.30 3.89
CA GLY A 102 12.97 -18.05 3.68
C GLY A 102 12.19 -17.03 2.84
N LEU A 103 12.76 -15.84 2.70
CA LEU A 103 12.11 -14.71 2.00
C LEU A 103 12.35 -14.69 0.49
N SER A 104 13.17 -15.61 -0.03
CA SER A 104 13.64 -15.63 -1.42
C SER A 104 12.53 -15.87 -2.45
N SER A 105 11.41 -16.45 -2.03
CA SER A 105 10.25 -16.77 -2.88
C SER A 105 8.97 -16.06 -2.42
N THR A 106 9.08 -15.06 -1.53
CA THR A 106 7.92 -14.39 -0.93
C THR A 106 7.53 -13.13 -1.71
N LEU A 107 6.29 -13.08 -2.21
CA LEU A 107 5.73 -11.88 -2.82
C LEU A 107 5.21 -10.91 -1.75
N ALA A 108 5.94 -9.82 -1.53
CA ALA A 108 5.58 -8.81 -0.52
C ALA A 108 4.65 -7.71 -1.07
N PHE A 109 4.92 -7.21 -2.28
CA PHE A 109 4.17 -6.15 -2.92
C PHE A 109 3.95 -6.46 -4.41
N SER A 110 2.83 -5.99 -4.96
CA SER A 110 2.55 -6.01 -6.41
C SER A 110 2.21 -4.61 -6.90
N GLU A 111 2.55 -4.32 -8.15
CA GLU A 111 2.10 -3.13 -8.84
C GLU A 111 0.60 -3.23 -9.15
N LYS A 112 -0.10 -2.10 -9.02
CA LYS A 112 -1.44 -1.88 -9.56
C LYS A 112 -1.51 -0.44 -10.07
N PRO A 113 -1.81 -0.21 -11.35
CA PRO A 113 -1.96 1.14 -11.87
C PRO A 113 -3.04 1.91 -11.08
N ILE A 114 -2.75 3.17 -10.79
CA ILE A 114 -3.64 4.08 -10.08
C ILE A 114 -4.86 4.36 -10.96
N GLY A 115 -6.06 4.40 -10.36
CA GLY A 115 -7.30 4.72 -11.09
C GLY A 115 -7.79 3.65 -12.08
N PHE A 116 -7.07 2.54 -12.24
CA PHE A 116 -7.45 1.48 -13.18
C PHE A 116 -8.69 0.73 -12.71
N SER A 117 -9.81 0.99 -13.39
CA SER A 117 -11.03 0.19 -13.31
C SER A 117 -11.00 -0.86 -14.43
N ALA A 118 -11.44 -2.09 -14.16
CA ALA A 118 -11.54 -3.15 -15.17
C ALA A 118 -12.44 -2.79 -16.36
N GLN A 119 -13.18 -1.67 -16.29
CA GLN A 119 -13.97 -1.15 -17.41
C GLN A 119 -13.16 -0.30 -18.40
N GLN A 120 -11.94 0.14 -18.07
CA GLN A 120 -11.05 0.83 -19.02
C GLN A 120 -10.24 -0.14 -19.92
N GLU A 121 -10.28 -1.44 -19.61
CA GLU A 121 -9.54 -2.55 -20.27
C GLU A 121 -10.24 -3.17 -21.50
N LEU A 122 -11.13 -2.44 -22.17
CA LEU A 122 -11.63 -2.87 -23.49
C LEU A 122 -11.16 -1.97 -24.64
N ARG A 123 -10.29 -0.98 -24.39
CA ARG A 123 -9.87 -0.04 -25.44
C ARG A 123 -8.37 0.23 -25.61
N LEU A 124 -7.46 -0.31 -24.80
CA LEU A 124 -6.03 0.01 -24.98
C LEU A 124 -5.02 -1.16 -25.03
N PHE A 125 -5.46 -2.42 -24.96
CA PHE A 125 -4.61 -3.58 -25.28
C PHE A 125 -4.96 -4.25 -26.63
N ALA A 126 -5.43 -3.48 -27.61
CA ALA A 126 -5.73 -3.96 -28.96
C ALA A 126 -5.04 -3.14 -30.08
N THR A 127 -3.91 -2.49 -29.80
CA THR A 127 -3.07 -1.92 -30.87
C THR A 127 -1.62 -2.38 -30.72
N GLY A 128 -1.25 -3.38 -31.52
CA GLY A 128 -0.01 -3.33 -32.28
C GLY A 128 1.15 -4.18 -31.78
N PHE A 129 1.05 -5.50 -31.90
CA PHE A 129 2.17 -6.29 -32.41
C PHE A 129 1.82 -6.75 -33.83
N ASN A 130 2.72 -6.41 -34.77
CA ASN A 130 2.64 -6.40 -36.25
C ASN A 130 1.95 -5.19 -36.87
#